data_AF-A0A953AUQ2-F1
#
_entry.id   AF-A0A953AUQ2-F1
#
_cell.length_a   1.000
_cell.length_b   1.000
_cell.length_c   1.000
_cell.angle_alpha   90.00
_cell.angle_beta   90.00
_cell.angle_gamma   90.00
#
_symmetry.space_group_name_H-M   'P 1'
#
loop_
_entity.id
_entity.type
_entity.pdbx_description
1 polymer ?
#
loop_
_entity_poly.entity_id
_entity_poly.type
_entity_poly.pdbx_seq_one_letter_code
_entity_poly.pdbx_strand_id
1 'polypeptide(L)'
;MRARTLWIGAAVGAVAIAACTIEVDGAVGKECETAFDCPDDLVCVQARAGVGKTCEALAGPSVGTFETEDAGVVFYCDGAKTVLDTFCISCHTVPPAGNAPATFRLDAYESDGGVLGAKDMAQRVYLRAAVTHDMPPPPDMPIPAADQAILAAWFKSGAQFCDAGMSSDAGTSEDGGP
;
A
#
# COMPACT_ATOMS: atom_id res chain seq x y z
N MET A 1 55.42 -46.34 -31.45
CA MET A 1 54.28 -47.27 -31.30
C MET A 1 53.68 -47.10 -29.92
N ARG A 2 52.35 -46.88 -29.86
CA ARG A 2 51.38 -46.88 -28.74
C ARG A 2 50.38 -45.74 -29.00
N ALA A 3 49.42 -46.00 -29.89
CA ALA A 3 48.09 -46.56 -29.62
C ALA A 3 47.13 -45.46 -29.10
N ARG A 4 46.32 -44.96 -30.04
CA ARG A 4 45.22 -44.02 -29.85
C ARG A 4 44.01 -44.79 -29.32
N THR A 5 43.37 -44.28 -28.27
CA THR A 5 42.06 -44.77 -27.82
C THR A 5 41.05 -43.63 -27.96
N LEU A 6 40.18 -43.72 -28.98
CA LEU A 6 39.02 -42.84 -29.14
C LEU A 6 37.95 -43.27 -28.13
N TRP A 7 37.48 -42.33 -27.31
CA TRP A 7 36.24 -42.48 -26.55
C TRP A 7 35.18 -41.59 -27.17
N ILE A 8 34.13 -42.23 -27.67
CA ILE A 8 32.88 -41.60 -28.11
C ILE A 8 32.09 -41.31 -26.83
N GLY A 9 32.07 -40.05 -26.41
CA GLY A 9 31.22 -39.57 -25.32
C GLY A 9 30.07 -38.75 -25.88
N ALA A 10 28.88 -39.35 -25.92
CA ALA A 10 27.64 -38.63 -26.20
C ALA A 10 27.33 -37.68 -25.02
N ALA A 11 27.44 -36.37 -25.25
CA ALA A 11 27.00 -35.37 -24.30
C ALA A 11 25.55 -34.98 -24.62
N VAL A 12 24.65 -35.54 -23.81
CA VAL A 12 23.25 -35.14 -23.68
C VAL A 12 23.19 -33.66 -23.29
N GLY A 13 22.33 -32.91 -23.98
CA GLY A 13 22.13 -31.49 -23.75
C GLY A 13 21.61 -31.18 -22.34
N ALA A 14 22.20 -30.17 -21.71
CA ALA A 14 21.59 -29.44 -20.61
C ALA A 14 21.25 -28.04 -21.14
N VAL A 15 19.98 -27.84 -21.49
CA VAL A 15 19.43 -26.50 -21.64
C VAL A 15 19.29 -25.93 -20.23
N ALA A 16 20.20 -25.04 -19.86
CA ALA A 16 20.09 -24.29 -18.62
C ALA A 16 18.96 -23.26 -18.79
N ILE A 17 17.77 -23.58 -18.28
CA ILE A 17 16.72 -22.60 -18.08
C ILE A 17 17.20 -21.75 -16.89
N ALA A 18 17.66 -20.54 -17.16
CA ALA A 18 17.89 -19.55 -16.12
C ALA A 18 16.52 -19.13 -15.58
N ALA A 19 16.00 -19.88 -14.60
CA ALA A 19 14.90 -19.46 -13.78
C ALA A 19 15.44 -18.40 -12.81
N CYS A 20 15.03 -17.15 -12.97
CA CYS A 20 15.18 -16.15 -11.92
C CYS A 20 14.27 -16.56 -10.75
N THR A 21 14.79 -17.34 -9.81
CA THR A 21 14.15 -17.48 -8.50
C THR A 21 14.33 -16.17 -7.76
N ILE A 22 13.24 -15.42 -7.54
CA ILE A 22 13.24 -14.34 -6.58
C ILE A 22 13.39 -15.01 -5.21
N GLU A 23 14.60 -14.96 -4.65
CA GLU A 23 14.89 -15.49 -3.31
C GLU A 23 14.21 -14.60 -2.27
N VAL A 24 12.94 -14.87 -1.95
CA VAL A 24 12.28 -14.29 -0.77
C VAL A 24 12.75 -15.02 0.51
N ASP A 25 13.46 -16.13 0.39
CA ASP A 25 13.90 -16.96 1.52
C ASP A 25 15.28 -16.56 2.12
N GLY A 26 15.92 -15.50 1.61
CA GLY A 26 17.32 -15.20 1.93
C GLY A 26 17.57 -14.30 3.15
N ALA A 27 16.56 -13.60 3.65
CA ALA A 27 16.74 -12.54 4.66
C ALA A 27 16.36 -12.96 6.09
N VAL A 28 15.56 -14.00 6.26
CA VAL A 28 15.19 -14.52 7.58
C VAL A 28 16.42 -15.12 8.27
N GLY A 29 16.66 -14.74 9.52
CA GLY A 29 17.80 -15.20 10.31
C GLY A 29 19.13 -14.49 10.00
N LYS A 30 19.14 -13.46 9.15
CA LYS A 30 20.32 -12.60 8.94
C LYS A 30 20.60 -11.77 10.17
N GLU A 31 21.87 -11.65 10.54
CA GLU A 31 22.28 -10.75 11.62
C GLU A 31 21.94 -9.30 11.28
N CYS A 32 21.42 -8.57 12.25
CA CYS A 32 21.04 -7.17 12.11
C CYS A 32 21.46 -6.40 13.38
N GLU A 33 21.64 -5.09 13.27
CA GLU A 33 21.89 -4.24 14.43
C GLU A 33 20.71 -3.31 14.69
N THR A 34 20.07 -2.88 13.60
CA THR A 34 18.95 -1.94 13.52
C THR A 34 17.83 -2.46 12.61
N ALA A 35 16.66 -1.85 12.68
CA ALA A 35 15.52 -2.23 11.84
C ALA A 35 15.75 -2.00 10.34
N PHE A 36 16.66 -1.11 9.97
CA PHE A 36 16.97 -0.80 8.56
C PHE A 36 17.89 -1.84 7.90
N ASP A 37 18.48 -2.73 8.68
CA ASP A 37 19.32 -3.82 8.17
C ASP A 37 18.47 -5.00 7.66
N CYS A 38 17.16 -4.95 7.92
CA CYS A 38 16.20 -5.93 7.47
C CYS A 38 15.38 -5.37 6.30
N PRO A 39 14.96 -6.22 5.34
CA PRO A 39 13.97 -5.83 4.34
C PRO A 39 12.64 -5.47 5.01
N ASP A 40 11.79 -4.73 4.30
CA ASP A 40 10.58 -4.08 4.85
C ASP A 40 9.57 -5.05 5.49
N ASP A 41 9.66 -6.36 5.20
CA ASP A 41 8.81 -7.42 5.72
C ASP A 41 9.36 -8.11 7.00
N LEU A 42 10.58 -7.77 7.43
CA LEU A 42 11.24 -8.39 8.59
C LEU A 42 11.59 -7.35 9.67
N VAL A 43 11.64 -7.80 10.93
CA VAL A 43 12.01 -6.94 12.06
C VAL A 43 13.27 -7.45 12.70
N CYS A 44 14.20 -6.54 12.99
CA CYS A 44 15.42 -6.86 13.71
C CYS A 44 15.12 -7.13 15.19
N VAL A 45 15.11 -8.40 15.60
CA VAL A 45 14.74 -8.82 16.95
C VAL A 45 15.80 -9.71 17.59
N GLN A 46 15.90 -9.67 18.91
CA GLN A 46 16.72 -10.62 19.67
C GLN A 46 15.83 -11.75 20.16
N ALA A 47 15.69 -12.81 19.36
CA ALA A 47 14.85 -13.95 19.69
C ALA A 47 15.33 -14.72 20.93
N ARG A 48 16.63 -14.66 21.27
CA ARG A 48 17.20 -15.31 22.46
C ARG A 48 18.28 -14.47 23.12
N ALA A 49 18.23 -14.34 24.44
CA ALA A 49 19.25 -13.65 25.21
C ALA A 49 20.64 -14.29 25.03
N GLY A 50 21.63 -13.50 24.63
CA GLY A 50 23.01 -13.94 24.42
C GLY A 50 23.36 -14.37 22.99
N VAL A 51 22.40 -14.37 22.07
CA VAL A 51 22.62 -14.49 20.61
C VAL A 51 22.36 -13.11 20.00
N GLY A 52 23.13 -12.73 18.97
CA GLY A 52 22.96 -11.45 18.26
C GLY A 52 21.53 -11.25 17.74
N LYS A 53 21.17 -10.02 17.34
CA LYS A 53 19.85 -9.78 16.76
C LYS A 53 19.79 -10.34 15.34
N THR A 54 18.64 -10.85 14.95
CA THR A 54 18.39 -11.37 13.61
C THR A 54 17.12 -10.78 13.02
N CYS A 55 17.07 -10.69 11.69
CA CYS A 55 15.86 -10.33 10.96
C CYS A 55 14.89 -11.51 11.05
N GLU A 56 13.83 -11.36 11.83
CA GLU A 56 12.79 -12.37 11.98
C GLU A 56 11.48 -11.85 11.42
N ALA A 57 10.71 -12.75 10.83
CA ALA A 57 9.30 -12.50 10.58
C ALA A 57 8.59 -12.55 11.94
N LEU A 58 8.02 -11.44 12.38
CA LEU A 58 7.19 -11.41 13.59
C LEU A 58 5.86 -12.14 13.33
N ALA A 59 5.88 -13.47 13.31
CA ALA A 59 4.67 -14.27 13.43
C ALA A 59 4.22 -14.21 14.90
N GLY A 60 3.28 -13.30 15.21
CA GLY A 60 2.57 -13.31 16.48
C GLY A 60 1.87 -14.66 16.73
N PRO A 61 1.52 -15.01 17.99
CA PRO A 61 0.82 -16.25 18.29
C PRO A 61 -0.46 -16.32 17.44
N SER A 62 -0.57 -17.41 16.68
CA SER A 62 -1.59 -17.70 15.69
C SER A 62 -3.02 -17.38 16.16
N VAL A 63 -3.51 -16.19 15.84
CA VAL A 63 -4.92 -15.82 15.77
C VAL A 63 -5.18 -15.24 14.39
N GLY A 64 -5.64 -16.11 13.48
CA GLY A 64 -6.05 -15.74 12.14
C GLY A 64 -4.87 -15.47 11.21
N THR A 65 -4.98 -16.01 10.00
CA THR A 65 -4.37 -15.38 8.84
C THR A 65 -4.85 -13.94 8.79
N PHE A 66 -4.07 -13.00 9.32
CA PHE A 66 -4.10 -11.66 8.76
C PHE A 66 -3.43 -11.83 7.41
N GLU A 67 -4.24 -12.18 6.42
CA GLU A 67 -4.00 -11.65 5.10
C GLU A 67 -3.77 -10.16 5.37
N THR A 68 -2.55 -9.66 5.20
CA THR A 68 -2.44 -8.31 4.69
C THR A 68 -3.00 -8.40 3.27
N GLU A 69 -4.33 -8.57 3.17
CA GLU A 69 -5.04 -8.04 2.04
C GLU A 69 -4.52 -6.61 1.98
N ASP A 70 -3.79 -6.28 0.90
CA ASP A 70 -3.79 -4.91 0.40
C ASP A 70 -5.18 -4.37 0.73
N ALA A 71 -5.29 -3.29 1.53
CA ALA A 71 -6.53 -2.88 2.18
C ALA A 71 -7.64 -2.43 1.19
N GLY A 72 -7.60 -2.96 -0.03
CA GLY A 72 -8.21 -2.47 -1.22
C GLY A 72 -7.53 -1.20 -1.66
N VAL A 73 -7.62 -0.94 -2.95
CA VAL A 73 -7.70 0.45 -3.37
C VAL A 73 -9.00 0.99 -2.79
N VAL A 74 -8.91 1.91 -1.83
CA VAL A 74 -10.07 2.69 -1.39
C VAL A 74 -10.27 3.83 -2.36
N PHE A 75 -11.43 3.86 -3.01
CA PHE A 75 -11.84 4.93 -3.90
C PHE A 75 -12.64 6.00 -3.13
N TYR A 76 -12.71 7.19 -3.73
CA TYR A 76 -13.51 8.29 -3.17
C TYR A 76 -14.96 7.85 -2.94
N CYS A 77 -15.58 7.21 -3.92
CA CYS A 77 -17.01 6.95 -3.96
C CYS A 77 -17.46 5.85 -3.00
N ASP A 78 -16.62 4.83 -2.80
CA ASP A 78 -16.97 3.63 -2.03
C ASP A 78 -16.53 3.68 -0.56
N GLY A 79 -15.73 4.68 -0.18
CA GLY A 79 -15.22 4.81 1.18
C GLY A 79 -15.10 6.26 1.63
N ALA A 80 -14.17 7.01 1.04
CA ALA A 80 -13.79 8.31 1.57
C ALA A 80 -14.95 9.32 1.61
N LYS A 81 -15.82 9.31 0.60
CA LYS A 81 -16.97 10.22 0.52
C LYS A 81 -17.90 10.05 1.73
N THR A 82 -18.21 8.82 2.13
CA THR A 82 -19.06 8.56 3.29
C THR A 82 -18.48 9.16 4.57
N VAL A 83 -17.17 9.05 4.77
CA VAL A 83 -16.48 9.64 5.92
C VAL A 83 -16.50 11.16 5.84
N LEU A 84 -16.20 11.74 4.67
CA LEU A 84 -16.23 13.19 4.46
C LEU A 84 -17.64 13.78 4.68
N ASP A 85 -18.68 13.10 4.19
CA ASP A 85 -20.08 13.48 4.38
C ASP A 85 -20.47 13.49 5.86
N THR A 86 -19.98 12.52 6.62
CA THR A 86 -20.34 12.34 8.03
C THR A 86 -19.64 13.37 8.93
N PHE A 87 -18.36 13.63 8.70
CA PHE A 87 -17.53 14.37 9.65
C PHE A 87 -17.02 15.72 9.16
N CYS A 88 -17.06 16.02 7.86
CA CYS A 88 -16.31 17.15 7.31
C CYS A 88 -17.19 18.21 6.62
N ILE A 89 -18.21 17.78 5.88
CA ILE A 89 -18.96 18.67 4.98
C ILE A 89 -19.78 19.72 5.72
N SER A 90 -20.21 19.46 6.96
CA SER A 90 -20.96 20.43 7.77
C SER A 90 -20.25 21.78 7.92
N CYS A 91 -18.91 21.79 7.88
CA CYS A 91 -18.09 23.00 7.88
C CYS A 91 -17.41 23.26 6.53
N HIS A 92 -16.90 22.21 5.87
CA HIS A 92 -16.10 22.31 4.65
C HIS A 92 -16.96 22.15 3.37
N THR A 93 -17.97 22.99 3.23
CA THR A 93 -18.82 23.11 2.02
C THR A 93 -18.75 24.54 1.47
N VAL A 94 -19.52 24.82 0.41
CA VAL A 94 -19.71 26.18 -0.12
C VAL A 94 -21.18 26.58 0.07
N PRO A 95 -21.47 27.62 0.88
CA PRO A 95 -20.54 28.43 1.66
C PRO A 95 -19.97 27.70 2.90
N PRO A 96 -18.75 28.03 3.35
CA PRO A 96 -18.17 27.39 4.53
C PRO A 96 -18.90 27.81 5.81
N ALA A 97 -18.87 26.93 6.81
CA ALA A 97 -19.40 27.18 8.14
C ALA A 97 -18.32 26.94 9.22
N GLY A 98 -18.60 27.35 10.47
CA GLY A 98 -17.71 27.04 11.60
C GLY A 98 -16.29 27.63 11.48
N ASN A 99 -16.13 28.76 10.78
CA ASN A 99 -14.83 29.37 10.44
C ASN A 99 -13.92 28.49 9.55
N ALA A 100 -14.48 27.52 8.84
CA ALA A 100 -13.74 26.78 7.82
C ALA A 100 -13.26 27.72 6.70
N PRO A 101 -12.09 27.45 6.09
CA PRO A 101 -11.59 28.25 4.98
C PRO A 101 -12.51 28.17 3.76
N ALA A 102 -12.74 29.29 3.08
CA ALA A 102 -13.52 29.36 1.84
C ALA A 102 -12.75 28.89 0.59
N THR A 103 -11.46 28.58 0.73
CA THR A 103 -10.58 28.23 -0.40
C THR A 103 -10.74 26.79 -0.87
N PHE A 104 -11.49 25.96 -0.13
CA PHE A 104 -11.73 24.57 -0.49
C PHE A 104 -13.08 24.08 0.01
N ARG A 105 -13.52 22.95 -0.55
CA ARG A 105 -14.74 22.24 -0.19
C ARG A 105 -14.49 20.74 -0.24
N LEU A 106 -15.17 19.97 0.60
CA LEU A 106 -15.01 18.51 0.69
C LEU A 106 -16.25 17.74 0.20
N ASP A 107 -17.32 18.47 -0.16
CA ASP A 107 -18.55 17.94 -0.75
C ASP A 107 -18.52 17.78 -2.27
N ALA A 108 -17.44 18.21 -2.91
CA ALA A 108 -17.17 17.97 -4.32
C ALA A 108 -15.78 17.33 -4.46
N TYR A 109 -15.65 16.35 -5.36
CA TYR A 109 -14.38 15.68 -5.61
C TYR A 109 -13.40 16.58 -6.35
N GLU A 110 -13.83 17.14 -7.48
CA GLU A 110 -13.05 18.05 -8.31
C GLU A 110 -13.12 19.50 -7.82
N SER A 111 -12.10 20.26 -8.18
CA SER A 111 -12.04 21.70 -7.97
C SER A 111 -13.00 22.44 -8.91
N ASP A 112 -13.59 23.53 -8.43
CA ASP A 112 -14.52 24.36 -9.19
C ASP A 112 -14.30 25.84 -8.91
N GLY A 113 -14.20 26.66 -9.97
CA GLY A 113 -14.12 28.11 -9.85
C GLY A 113 -12.98 28.64 -8.97
N GLY A 114 -11.89 27.89 -8.80
CA GLY A 114 -10.77 28.23 -7.91
C GLY A 114 -10.94 27.80 -6.45
N VAL A 115 -12.04 27.12 -6.11
CA VAL A 115 -12.25 26.43 -4.82
C VAL A 115 -11.75 25.00 -4.96
N LEU A 116 -10.78 24.60 -4.12
CA LEU A 116 -10.19 23.27 -4.18
C LEU A 116 -11.20 22.19 -3.77
N GLY A 117 -11.26 21.09 -4.53
CA GLY A 117 -12.09 19.92 -4.23
C GLY A 117 -11.43 18.92 -3.28
N ALA A 118 -12.15 17.86 -2.92
CA ALA A 118 -11.68 16.83 -2.00
C ALA A 118 -10.38 16.16 -2.47
N LYS A 119 -10.22 15.93 -3.79
CA LYS A 119 -9.00 15.34 -4.37
C LYS A 119 -7.76 16.16 -4.05
N ASP A 120 -7.81 17.46 -4.35
CA ASP A 120 -6.68 18.38 -4.13
C ASP A 120 -6.39 18.58 -2.64
N MET A 121 -7.38 18.34 -1.78
CA MET A 121 -7.25 18.43 -0.33
C MET A 121 -6.91 17.10 0.35
N ALA A 122 -6.78 16.00 -0.38
CA ALA A 122 -6.66 14.66 0.18
C ALA A 122 -5.46 14.50 1.13
N GLN A 123 -4.29 15.07 0.78
CA GLN A 123 -3.11 15.04 1.66
C GLN A 123 -3.39 15.76 2.98
N ARG A 124 -4.06 16.92 2.93
CA ARG A 124 -4.38 17.70 4.13
C ARG A 124 -5.42 16.98 4.99
N VAL A 125 -6.41 16.34 4.36
CA VAL A 125 -7.38 15.49 5.05
C VAL A 125 -6.65 14.35 5.76
N TYR A 126 -5.78 13.63 5.07
CA TYR A 126 -4.98 12.56 5.68
C TYR A 126 -4.19 13.04 6.90
N LEU A 127 -3.43 14.13 6.77
CA LEU A 127 -2.63 14.66 7.88
C LEU A 127 -3.50 15.02 9.08
N ARG A 128 -4.60 15.74 8.85
CA ARG A 128 -5.44 16.30 9.91
C ARG A 128 -6.33 15.25 10.59
N ALA A 129 -6.94 14.38 9.78
CA ALA A 129 -7.92 13.41 10.24
C ALA A 129 -7.29 12.10 10.71
N ALA A 130 -6.24 11.61 10.04
CA ALA A 130 -5.68 10.28 10.30
C ALA A 130 -4.32 10.30 11.02
N VAL A 131 -3.56 11.39 10.95
CA VAL A 131 -2.25 11.50 11.61
C VAL A 131 -2.33 12.33 12.89
N THR A 132 -2.81 13.56 12.82
CA THR A 132 -2.82 14.49 13.97
C THR A 132 -4.10 14.46 14.79
N HIS A 133 -5.20 13.96 14.21
CA HIS A 133 -6.51 13.84 14.84
C HIS A 133 -7.04 15.17 15.40
N ASP A 134 -6.72 16.27 14.71
CA ASP A 134 -7.11 17.63 15.11
C ASP A 134 -8.39 18.11 14.39
N MET A 135 -9.01 17.23 13.60
CA MET A 135 -10.27 17.43 12.90
C MET A 135 -11.19 16.22 13.05
N PRO A 136 -12.49 16.42 13.32
CA PRO A 136 -13.14 17.71 13.61
C PRO A 136 -12.64 18.39 14.90
N PRO A 137 -12.71 19.72 15.00
CA PRO A 137 -12.38 20.42 16.23
C PRO A 137 -13.46 20.18 17.29
N PRO A 138 -13.13 20.19 18.59
CA PRO A 138 -14.15 20.18 19.64
C PRO A 138 -15.14 21.36 19.48
N PRO A 139 -16.44 21.17 19.75
CA PRO A 139 -17.05 20.02 20.44
C PRO A 139 -17.52 18.89 19.51
N ASP A 140 -17.18 18.93 18.22
CA ASP A 140 -17.63 17.92 17.27
C ASP A 140 -17.06 16.54 17.60
N MET A 141 -17.78 15.50 17.17
CA MET A 141 -17.41 14.11 17.45
C MET A 141 -16.08 13.76 16.77
N PRO A 142 -15.12 13.17 17.51
CA PRO A 142 -13.92 12.62 16.91
C PRO A 142 -14.24 11.53 15.87
N ILE A 143 -13.43 11.46 14.81
CA ILE A 143 -13.55 10.43 13.78
C ILE A 143 -13.15 9.06 14.38
N PRO A 144 -13.96 8.01 14.26
CA PRO A 144 -13.59 6.66 14.66
C PRO A 144 -12.33 6.14 13.94
N ALA A 145 -11.54 5.29 14.60
CA ALA A 145 -10.28 4.78 14.04
C ALA A 145 -10.46 4.05 12.69
N ALA A 146 -11.57 3.34 12.50
CA ALA A 146 -11.89 2.68 11.24
C ALA A 146 -12.08 3.69 10.09
N ASP A 147 -12.79 4.79 10.34
CA ASP A 147 -13.03 5.84 9.35
C ASP A 147 -11.75 6.65 9.05
N GLN A 148 -10.88 6.83 10.04
CA GLN A 148 -9.54 7.40 9.82
C GLN A 148 -8.70 6.51 8.91
N ALA A 149 -8.78 5.19 9.06
CA ALA A 149 -8.07 4.23 8.21
C ALA A 149 -8.56 4.29 6.76
N ILE A 150 -9.87 4.50 6.52
CA ILE A 150 -10.44 4.72 5.19
C ILE A 150 -9.83 5.96 4.53
N LEU A 151 -9.78 7.09 5.25
CA LEU A 151 -9.18 8.33 4.73
C LEU A 151 -7.68 8.18 4.43
N ALA A 152 -6.96 7.44 5.29
CA ALA A 152 -5.55 7.14 5.08
C ALA A 152 -5.33 6.25 3.86
N ALA A 153 -6.13 5.19 3.70
CA ALA A 153 -6.06 4.29 2.56
C ALA A 153 -6.40 5.00 1.25
N TRP A 154 -7.43 5.85 1.24
CA TRP A 154 -7.80 6.65 0.08
C TRP A 154 -6.69 7.62 -0.34
N PHE A 155 -6.05 8.32 0.61
CA PHE A 155 -4.90 9.16 0.27
C PHE A 155 -3.73 8.34 -0.28
N LYS A 156 -3.38 7.22 0.38
CA LYS A 156 -2.28 6.33 -0.04
C LYS A 156 -2.52 5.69 -1.40
N SER A 157 -3.78 5.47 -1.78
CA SER A 157 -4.15 4.99 -3.12
C SER A 157 -4.10 6.08 -4.19
N GLY A 158 -3.68 7.30 -3.87
CA GLY A 158 -3.59 8.41 -4.82
C GLY A 158 -4.86 9.26 -4.90
N ALA A 159 -5.73 9.19 -3.89
CA ALA A 159 -6.99 9.93 -3.82
C ALA A 159 -7.88 9.70 -5.04
N GLN A 160 -7.90 8.47 -5.55
CA GLN A 160 -8.60 8.10 -6.78
C GLN A 160 -10.11 8.39 -6.68
N PHE A 161 -10.69 8.84 -7.78
CA PHE A 161 -12.14 8.87 -7.96
C PHE A 161 -12.69 7.44 -8.09
N CYS A 162 -14.00 7.23 -8.29
CA CYS A 162 -14.48 5.88 -8.57
C CYS A 162 -13.79 5.29 -9.83
N ASP A 163 -13.52 3.98 -9.80
CA ASP A 163 -13.08 3.16 -10.94
C ASP A 163 -11.86 3.63 -11.73
N ALA A 164 -10.97 4.45 -11.16
CA ALA A 164 -9.76 4.92 -11.85
C ALA A 164 -8.75 3.80 -12.22
N GLY A 165 -9.04 2.54 -11.85
CA GLY A 165 -8.28 1.34 -12.16
C GLY A 165 -8.97 0.33 -13.09
N MET A 166 -10.18 0.57 -13.61
CA MET A 166 -10.80 -0.32 -14.62
C MET A 166 -10.41 0.04 -16.07
N SER A 167 -9.15 0.40 -16.33
CA SER A 167 -8.62 0.28 -17.69
C SER A 167 -8.35 -1.19 -17.93
N SER A 168 -9.38 -1.91 -18.38
CA SER A 168 -9.25 -3.24 -18.95
C SER A 168 -8.44 -3.13 -20.25
N ASP A 169 -7.13 -3.01 -20.15
CA ASP A 169 -6.23 -3.48 -21.21
C ASP A 169 -6.30 -5.01 -21.18
N ALA A 170 -7.45 -5.52 -21.63
CA ALA A 170 -7.59 -6.87 -22.10
C ALA A 170 -6.61 -7.02 -23.26
N GLY A 171 -5.41 -7.53 -22.94
CA GLY A 171 -4.46 -7.97 -23.94
C GLY A 171 -5.20 -8.90 -24.89
N THR A 172 -5.47 -8.41 -26.09
CA THR A 172 -5.80 -9.27 -27.21
C THR A 172 -4.51 -10.01 -27.51
N SER A 173 -4.42 -11.26 -27.05
CA SER A 173 -3.46 -12.20 -27.64
C SER A 173 -3.88 -12.40 -29.09
N GLU A 174 -3.33 -11.58 -29.97
CA GLU A 174 -3.22 -11.86 -31.39
C GLU A 174 -2.22 -13.01 -31.56
N ASP A 175 -2.64 -14.24 -31.27
CA ASP A 175 -1.89 -15.42 -31.67
C ASP A 175 -2.23 -15.75 -33.12
N GLY A 176 -1.54 -15.04 -34.02
CA GLY A 176 -1.44 -15.37 -35.43
C GLY A 176 -0.31 -16.36 -35.70
N GLY A 177 -0.68 -17.55 -36.19
CA GLY A 177 0.13 -18.43 -37.06
C GLY A 177 1.27 -19.21 -36.38
N PRO A 178 1.68 -20.38 -36.91
CA PRO A 178 1.79 -20.71 -38.34
C PRO A 178 0.66 -21.56 -38.96
#